data_AF-S6UX39-F1
#
_entry.id   AF-S6UX39-F1
#
_cell.length_a   1.000
_cell.length_b   1.000
_cell.length_c   1.000
_cell.angle_alpha   90.00
_cell.angle_beta   90.00
_cell.angle_gamma   90.00
#
_symmetry.space_group_name_H-M   'P 1'
#
loop_
_entity.id
_entity.type
_entity.pdbx_description
1 polymer ?
#
loop_
_entity_poly.entity_id
_entity_poly.type
_entity_poly.pdbx_seq_one_letter_code
_entity_poly.pdbx_strand_id
1 'polypeptide(L)' 'AAGSTLFELAGSQSTLAEHGLDRHWRNARVHTLHDPVRWKFHAIGNYYLNDTNPPLRGTI' A
#
# COMPACT_ATOMS: atom_id res chain seq x y z
N ALA A 1 -6.54 4.70 3.28
CA ALA A 1 -5.96 3.34 3.36
C ALA A 1 -6.89 2.50 4.23
N ALA A 2 -7.25 1.28 3.82
CA ALA A 2 -8.28 0.50 4.52
C ALA A 2 -7.97 0.27 6.02
N GLY A 3 -6.71 -0.01 6.37
CA GLY A 3 -6.31 -0.25 7.76
C GLY A 3 -6.49 0.93 8.71
N SER A 4 -6.38 2.18 8.23
CA SER A 4 -6.60 3.37 9.07
C SER A 4 -8.09 3.76 9.12
N THR A 5 -8.79 3.66 8.00
CA THR A 5 -10.23 3.99 7.89
C THR A 5 -11.10 3.07 8.76
N LEU A 6 -10.66 1.83 9.00
CA LEU A 6 -11.36 0.92 9.93
C LEU A 6 -11.35 1.42 11.38
N PHE A 7 -10.30 2.12 11.82
CA PHE A 7 -10.28 2.73 13.17
C PHE A 7 -11.22 3.93 13.28
N GLU A 8 -11.32 4.73 12.22
CA GLU A 8 -12.27 5.85 12.15
C GLU A 8 -13.72 5.36 12.27
N LEU A 9 -14.03 4.20 11.68
CA LEU A 9 -15.35 3.55 11.78
C LEU A 9 -15.60 2.92 13.16
N ALA A 10 -14.61 2.23 13.73
CA ALA A 10 -14.78 1.40 14.92
C ALA A 10 -14.70 2.17 16.25
N GLY A 11 -14.23 3.43 16.23
CA GLY A 11 -14.15 4.29 17.41
C GLY A 11 -12.99 3.93 18.36
N SER A 12 -12.87 4.66 19.48
CA SER A 12 -11.68 4.59 20.36
C SER A 12 -11.45 3.23 21.03
N GLN A 13 -12.50 2.45 21.30
CA GLN A 13 -12.36 1.10 21.87
C GLN A 13 -11.56 0.16 20.95
N SER A 14 -11.57 0.40 19.64
CA SER A 14 -10.83 -0.43 18.68
C SER A 14 -9.31 -0.32 18.84
N THR A 15 -8.79 0.66 19.58
CA THR A 15 -7.35 0.80 19.84
C THR A 15 -6.84 -0.04 21.01
N LEU A 16 -7.70 -0.81 21.69
CA LEU A 16 -7.29 -1.67 22.79
C LEU A 16 -6.30 -2.75 22.31
N ALA A 17 -5.23 -2.94 23.07
CA ALA A 17 -4.16 -3.88 22.74
C ALA A 17 -4.66 -5.33 22.62
N GLU A 18 -5.72 -5.70 23.34
CA GLU A 18 -6.34 -7.04 23.27
C GLU A 18 -6.88 -7.39 21.88
N HIS A 19 -7.34 -6.40 21.10
CA HIS A 19 -7.84 -6.63 19.74
C HIS A 19 -6.69 -6.71 18.72
N GLY A 20 -5.59 -6.01 18.99
CA GLY A 20 -4.38 -6.00 18.16
C GLY A 20 -4.64 -5.66 16.69
N LEU A 21 -5.60 -4.77 16.41
CA LEU A 21 -6.05 -4.43 15.04
C LEU A 21 -5.00 -3.65 14.25
N ASP A 22 -4.09 -2.97 14.95
CA ASP A 22 -2.96 -2.24 14.39
C ASP A 22 -1.98 -3.15 13.62
N ARG A 23 -1.98 -4.46 13.92
CA ARG A 23 -1.14 -5.46 13.21
C ARG A 23 -1.40 -5.46 11.71
N HIS A 24 -2.65 -5.24 11.29
CA HIS A 24 -3.01 -5.27 9.87
C HIS A 24 -2.40 -4.08 9.13
N TRP A 25 -2.43 -2.90 9.75
CA TRP A 25 -1.77 -1.73 9.20
C TRP A 25 -0.24 -1.89 9.19
N ARG A 26 0.36 -2.37 10.29
CA ARG A 26 1.81 -2.60 10.37
C ARG A 26 2.31 -3.58 9.32
N ASN A 27 1.65 -4.73 9.18
CA ASN A 27 2.02 -5.74 8.18
C ASN A 27 1.90 -5.20 6.76
N ALA A 28 0.79 -4.51 6.45
CA ALA A 28 0.62 -3.88 5.14
C ALA A 28 1.68 -2.80 4.90
N ARG A 29 2.02 -1.99 5.90
CA ARG A 29 3.02 -0.92 5.77
C ARG A 29 4.42 -1.47 5.50
N VAL A 30 4.79 -2.57 6.15
CA VAL A 30 6.08 -3.24 5.90
C VAL A 30 6.09 -3.86 4.51
N HIS A 31 5.05 -4.60 4.13
CA HIS A 31 4.99 -5.28 2.84
C HIS A 31 4.97 -4.32 1.65
N THR A 32 4.18 -3.24 1.74
CA THR A 32 4.05 -2.25 0.66
C THR A 32 5.30 -1.41 0.42
N LEU A 33 6.25 -1.40 1.37
CA LEU A 33 7.51 -0.67 1.22
C LEU A 33 8.53 -1.42 0.35
N HIS A 34 8.35 -2.72 0.13
CA HIS A 34 9.27 -3.54 -0.67
C HIS A 34 9.48 -2.96 -2.07
N ASP A 35 8.38 -2.63 -2.75
CA ASP A 35 8.42 -1.98 -4.05
C ASP A 35 7.95 -0.53 -3.92
N PRO A 36 8.76 0.46 -4.33
CA PRO A 36 8.34 1.85 -4.36
C PRO A 36 7.18 2.06 -5.35
N VAL A 37 5.94 2.14 -4.85
CA VAL A 37 4.71 2.26 -5.66
C VAL A 37 4.74 3.43 -6.67
N ARG A 38 5.49 4.50 -6.36
CA ARG A 38 5.68 5.66 -7.25
C ARG A 38 6.21 5.26 -8.64
N TRP A 39 7.06 4.25 -8.72
CA TRP A 39 7.63 3.81 -9.99
C TRP A 39 6.66 2.97 -10.81
N LYS A 40 5.72 2.29 -10.14
CA LYS A 40 4.61 1.61 -10.83
C LYS A 40 3.75 2.62 -11.60
N PHE A 41 3.44 3.78 -11.00
CA PHE A 41 2.71 4.85 -11.70
C PHE A 41 3.49 5.44 -12.87
N HIS A 42 4.80 5.65 -12.71
CA HIS A 42 5.65 6.13 -13.80
C HIS A 42 5.66 5.14 -14.97
N ALA A 43 5.84 3.85 -14.70
CA ALA A 43 5.84 2.81 -15.73
C ALA A 43 4.49 2.70 -16.46
N ILE A 44 3.38 2.78 -15.72
CA ILE A 44 2.03 2.81 -16.30
C ILE A 44 1.85 4.05 -17.19
N GLY A 45 2.24 5.23 -16.71
CA GLY A 45 2.15 6.47 -17.49
C GLY A 45 2.97 6.41 -18.77
N ASN A 46 4.20 5.88 -18.70
CA ASN A 46 5.08 5.74 -19.85
C ASN A 46 4.53 4.77 -20.91
N TYR A 47 3.82 3.72 -20.49
CA TYR A 47 3.13 2.83 -21.40
C TYR A 47 1.99 3.55 -22.13
N TYR A 48 1.10 4.25 -21.40
CA TYR A 48 -0.05 4.92 -22.02
C TYR A 48 0.32 6.16 -22.85
N LEU A 49 1.40 6.86 -22.53
CA LEU A 49 1.80 8.09 -23.22
C LEU A 49 2.80 7.87 -24.34
N ASN A 50 3.67 6.86 -24.24
CA ASN A 50 4.83 6.69 -25.12
C ASN A 50 4.95 5.25 -25.70
N ASP A 51 3.92 4.41 -25.56
CA ASP A 51 3.91 2.99 -25.99
C ASP A 51 5.14 2.18 -25.51
N THR A 52 5.75 2.59 -24.40
CA THR A 52 6.97 1.98 -23.87
C THR A 52 6.60 0.95 -22.82
N ASN A 53 6.90 -0.33 -23.08
CA ASN A 53 6.62 -1.41 -22.14
C ASN A 53 7.44 -1.28 -20.84
N PRO A 54 6.84 -1.64 -19.69
CA PRO A 54 7.56 -1.69 -18.42
C PRO A 54 8.69 -2.75 -18.46
N PRO A 55 9.73 -2.61 -17.62
CA PRO A 55 10.80 -3.58 -17.56
C PRO A 55 10.29 -4.96 -17.13
N LEU A 56 10.86 -6.02 -17.71
CA LEU A 56 10.41 -7.41 -17.54
C LEU A 56 10.63 -7.98 -16.13
N ARG A 57 11.50 -7.34 -15.33
CA ARG A 57 11.80 -7.75 -13.96
C ARG A 57 11.15 -6.77 -13.00
N GLY A 58 10.70 -7.26 -11.85
CA GLY A 58 9.96 -6.50 -10.82
C GLY A 58 10.69 -5.30 -10.20
N THR A 59 11.87 -4.95 -10.71
CA THR A 59 12.57 -3.69 -10.46
C THR A 59 11.90 -2.56 -11.25
N ILE A 60 10.78 -2.07 -10.71
CA ILE A 60 10.22 -0.75 -11.01
C ILE A 60 10.31 0.09 -9.74
#